data_AF-A0A7S3TRL2-F1
#
_entry.id   AF-A0A7S3TRL2-F1
#
_cell.length_a   1.000
_cell.length_b   1.000
_cell.length_c   1.000
_cell.angle_alpha   90.00
_cell.angle_beta   90.00
_cell.angle_gamma   90.00
#
_symmetry.space_group_name_H-M   'P 1'
#
loop_
_entity.id
_entity.type
_entity.pdbx_description
1 polymer ?
#
loop_
_entity_poly.entity_id
_entity_poly.type
_entity_poly.pdbx_seq_one_letter_code
_entity_poly.pdbx_strand_id
1 'polypeptide(L)'
;GQRRRGWPAASVELELLPRRRAQPELHPAHQGTDLAAPPVAAARVSAPLCRAGGKVGALVHAALRVPAGQALPWSAETPSLYTLLLTLRDAAGSVVEVLAQRVGLRTVEVRAGRLLVNGRPVTLAGVNRHEHHPETGHVVSDESMLRDVRLMKDLNFNTVRTSHYPNAERWYELCDELGLYVIDEANIESHGMGFEPKHTLAARPDFREAHVERVRRVCERDKNHPSVIVWSLG
;
A
#
# COMPACT_ATOMS: atom_id res chain seq x y z
N GLY A 1 14.65 -38.65 -28.01
CA GLY A 1 15.08 -37.25 -28.19
C GLY A 1 13.89 -36.31 -28.12
N GLN A 2 13.42 -35.98 -26.92
CA GLN A 2 12.44 -34.90 -26.71
C GLN A 2 13.25 -33.65 -26.37
N ARG A 3 13.38 -32.75 -27.34
CA ARG A 3 14.01 -31.44 -27.14
C ARG A 3 13.32 -30.74 -25.98
N ARG A 4 14.07 -30.43 -24.92
CA ARG A 4 13.73 -29.38 -23.96
C ARG A 4 13.67 -28.07 -24.74
N ARG A 5 12.55 -27.75 -25.39
CA ARG A 5 12.29 -26.39 -25.86
C ARG A 5 12.06 -25.58 -24.59
N GLY A 6 13.05 -24.78 -24.20
CA GLY A 6 12.85 -23.77 -23.17
C GLY A 6 11.66 -22.91 -23.58
N TRP A 7 10.82 -22.56 -22.61
CA TRP A 7 9.75 -21.61 -22.86
C TRP A 7 10.38 -20.26 -23.19
N PRO A 8 9.86 -19.52 -24.18
CA PRO A 8 10.49 -18.30 -24.60
C PRO A 8 10.40 -17.25 -23.48
N ALA A 9 11.43 -16.41 -23.36
CA ALA A 9 11.53 -15.46 -22.25
C ALA A 9 10.41 -14.40 -22.32
N ALA A 10 9.79 -14.12 -21.19
CA ALA A 10 8.90 -12.98 -21.03
C ALA A 10 9.69 -11.82 -20.39
N SER A 11 9.21 -10.59 -20.58
CA SER A 11 9.81 -9.42 -19.96
C SER A 11 8.79 -8.58 -19.20
N VAL A 12 9.20 -8.04 -18.07
CA VAL A 12 8.44 -7.03 -17.33
C VAL A 12 9.16 -5.69 -17.47
N GLU A 13 8.43 -4.70 -17.95
CA GLU A 13 8.84 -3.30 -18.00
C GLU A 13 8.24 -2.57 -16.81
N LEU A 14 9.05 -1.77 -16.13
CA LEU A 14 8.67 -0.97 -14.97
C LEU A 14 8.91 0.49 -15.34
N GLU A 15 7.87 1.32 -15.24
CA GLU A 15 7.95 2.76 -15.50
C GLU A 15 7.36 3.51 -14.32
N LEU A 16 8.17 4.36 -13.67
CA LEU A 16 7.71 5.24 -12.62
C LEU A 16 7.40 6.60 -13.22
N LEU A 17 6.11 6.87 -13.39
CA LEU A 17 5.63 8.12 -13.96
C LEU A 17 5.43 9.17 -12.88
N PRO A 18 5.83 10.43 -13.12
CA PRO A 18 5.57 11.52 -12.18
C PRO A 18 4.07 11.80 -12.11
N ARG A 19 3.63 12.39 -10.98
CA ARG A 19 2.31 13.04 -10.93
C ARG A 19 2.29 14.22 -11.89
N ARG A 20 1.13 14.53 -12.48
CA ARG A 20 0.95 15.84 -13.15
C ARG A 20 1.33 16.95 -12.17
N ARG A 21 2.04 17.96 -12.68
CA ARG A 21 2.26 19.21 -11.94
C ARG A 21 0.92 19.68 -11.37
N ALA A 22 0.94 20.07 -10.10
CA ALA A 22 -0.22 20.63 -9.43
C ALA A 22 -0.79 21.78 -10.28
N GLN A 23 -2.02 21.62 -10.75
CA GLN A 23 -2.79 22.75 -11.24
C GLN A 23 -3.39 23.43 -10.00
N PRO A 24 -3.15 24.73 -9.78
CA PRO A 24 -3.65 25.45 -8.60
C PRO A 24 -5.17 25.32 -8.43
N GLU A 25 -5.89 25.18 -9.54
CA GLU A 25 -7.33 25.03 -9.63
C GLU A 25 -7.85 23.64 -9.18
N LEU A 26 -7.00 22.60 -9.23
CA LEU A 26 -7.42 21.22 -8.99
C LEU A 26 -7.01 20.76 -7.59
N HIS A 27 -8.02 20.35 -6.81
CA HIS A 27 -7.84 19.69 -5.53
C HIS A 27 -6.84 18.52 -5.65
N PRO A 28 -5.92 18.30 -4.68
CA PRO A 28 -4.85 17.30 -4.78
C PRO A 28 -5.33 15.91 -5.19
N ALA A 29 -6.42 15.40 -4.62
CA ALA A 29 -7.04 14.13 -5.02
C ALA A 29 -7.43 14.01 -6.51
N HIS A 30 -7.55 15.11 -7.25
CA HIS A 30 -7.87 15.10 -8.69
C HIS A 30 -6.63 15.28 -9.59
N GLN A 31 -5.43 15.38 -9.00
CA GLN A 31 -4.19 15.46 -9.77
C GLN A 31 -3.78 14.05 -10.24
N GLY A 32 -4.14 13.72 -11.48
CA GLY A 32 -3.87 12.44 -12.14
C GLY A 32 -2.40 12.21 -12.51
N THR A 33 -2.11 11.03 -13.04
CA THR A 33 -0.81 10.67 -13.62
C THR A 33 -0.53 11.49 -14.89
N ASP A 34 0.71 11.96 -15.06
CA ASP A 34 1.10 12.56 -16.34
C ASP A 34 1.58 11.47 -17.29
N LEU A 35 0.65 10.85 -18.02
CA LEU A 35 0.98 9.81 -19.00
C LEU A 35 1.77 10.35 -20.20
N ALA A 36 1.82 11.67 -20.39
CA ALA A 36 2.59 12.30 -21.47
C ALA A 36 4.01 12.68 -21.05
N ALA A 37 4.28 12.78 -19.75
CA ALA A 37 5.61 13.03 -19.23
C ALA A 37 6.49 11.77 -19.33
N PRO A 38 7.79 11.91 -19.61
CA PRO A 38 8.71 10.77 -19.55
C PRO A 38 8.79 10.21 -18.11
N PRO A 39 9.01 8.89 -17.94
CA PRO A 39 9.20 8.29 -16.64
C PRO A 39 10.42 8.88 -15.92
N VAL A 40 10.32 9.12 -14.61
CA VAL A 40 11.45 9.57 -13.77
C VAL A 40 12.46 8.45 -13.51
N ALA A 41 12.01 7.20 -13.65
CA ALA A 41 12.84 6.00 -13.62
C ALA A 41 12.14 4.90 -14.41
N ALA A 42 12.92 4.12 -15.17
CA ALA A 42 12.42 2.95 -15.86
C ALA A 42 13.42 1.80 -15.78
N ALA A 43 12.92 0.57 -15.83
CA ALA A 43 13.72 -0.64 -15.92
C ALA A 43 13.00 -1.69 -16.74
N ARG A 44 13.75 -2.58 -17.38
CA ARG A 44 13.22 -3.77 -18.05
C ARG A 44 13.99 -4.98 -17.55
N VAL A 45 13.25 -6.00 -17.13
CA VAL A 45 13.81 -7.29 -16.72
C VAL A 45 13.20 -8.39 -17.57
N SER A 46 14.04 -9.28 -18.08
CA SER A 46 13.60 -10.45 -18.84
C SER A 46 14.06 -11.71 -18.13
N ALA A 47 13.21 -12.72 -18.09
CA ALA A 47 13.57 -14.01 -17.52
C ALA A 47 13.04 -15.16 -18.37
N PRO A 48 13.81 -16.27 -18.49
CA PRO A 48 13.31 -17.48 -19.09
C PRO A 48 12.18 -18.05 -18.21
N LEU A 49 11.08 -18.43 -18.85
CA LEU A 49 9.97 -19.07 -18.15
C LEU A 49 10.34 -20.51 -17.79
N CYS A 50 10.07 -20.92 -16.56
CA CYS A 50 10.26 -22.28 -16.08
C CYS A 50 8.93 -22.89 -15.63
N ARG A 51 8.86 -24.23 -15.61
CA ARG A 51 7.70 -24.95 -15.10
C ARG A 51 8.02 -25.52 -13.72
N ALA A 52 7.21 -25.18 -12.73
CA ALA A 52 7.30 -25.70 -11.36
C ALA A 52 5.88 -25.95 -10.82
N GLY A 53 5.63 -27.15 -10.30
CA GLY A 53 4.34 -27.48 -9.66
C GLY A 53 3.10 -27.32 -10.57
N GLY A 54 3.23 -27.57 -11.88
CA GLY A 54 2.14 -27.42 -12.85
C GLY A 54 1.90 -26.00 -13.36
N LYS A 55 2.56 -24.99 -12.79
CA LYS A 55 2.53 -23.60 -13.26
C LYS A 55 3.77 -23.27 -14.09
N VAL A 56 3.61 -22.43 -15.10
CA VAL A 56 4.71 -21.85 -15.88
C VAL A 56 4.86 -20.40 -15.43
N GLY A 57 6.07 -19.98 -15.08
CA GLY A 57 6.35 -18.64 -14.60
C GLY A 57 7.84 -18.37 -14.40
N ALA A 58 8.16 -17.16 -13.99
CA ALA A 58 9.49 -16.77 -13.55
C ALA A 58 9.36 -15.79 -12.38
N LEU A 59 10.28 -15.87 -11.43
CA LEU A 59 10.47 -14.82 -10.42
C LEU A 59 11.53 -13.87 -10.94
N VAL A 60 11.23 -12.58 -10.95
CA VAL A 60 12.16 -11.52 -11.35
C VAL A 60 12.34 -10.52 -10.22
N HIS A 61 13.55 -9.99 -10.11
CA HIS A 61 13.85 -8.86 -9.25
C HIS A 61 14.28 -7.69 -10.12
N ALA A 62 13.62 -6.54 -9.93
CA ALA A 62 13.95 -5.30 -10.60
C ALA A 62 14.05 -4.18 -9.56
N ALA A 63 14.87 -3.19 -9.84
CA ALA A 63 15.03 -2.01 -9.01
C ALA A 63 14.98 -0.77 -9.90
N LEU A 64 14.24 0.24 -9.45
CA LEU A 64 14.22 1.57 -10.06
C LEU A 64 15.12 2.49 -9.23
N ARG A 65 15.92 3.30 -9.92
CA ARG A 65 16.75 4.35 -9.29
C ARG A 65 16.18 5.70 -9.69
N VAL A 66 15.63 6.41 -8.72
CA VAL A 66 15.13 7.77 -8.92
C VAL A 66 16.27 8.75 -8.61
N PRO A 67 16.65 9.65 -9.54
CA PRO A 67 17.64 10.68 -9.26
C PRO A 67 17.20 11.54 -8.07
N ALA A 68 18.11 11.88 -7.16
CA ALA A 68 17.79 12.62 -5.94
C ALA A 68 17.04 13.94 -6.21
N GLY A 69 17.39 14.67 -7.27
CA GLY A 69 16.70 15.90 -7.66
C GLY A 69 15.29 15.73 -8.23
N GLN A 70 14.85 14.50 -8.49
CA GLN A 70 13.51 14.15 -8.98
C GLN A 70 12.70 13.32 -7.99
N ALA A 71 13.29 12.96 -6.84
CA ALA A 71 12.63 12.19 -5.79
C ALA A 71 11.81 13.12 -4.89
N LEU A 72 10.49 13.06 -5.04
CA LEU A 72 9.53 13.75 -4.20
C LEU A 72 9.10 12.79 -3.08
N PRO A 73 9.52 13.02 -1.83
CA PRO A 73 9.16 12.13 -0.73
C PRO A 73 7.67 12.24 -0.40
N TRP A 74 7.06 11.11 -0.07
CA TRP A 74 5.71 11.05 0.47
C TRP A 74 5.73 11.25 1.98
N SER A 75 4.83 12.08 2.49
CA SER A 75 4.48 12.20 3.91
C SER A 75 3.01 12.57 4.07
N ALA A 76 2.47 12.51 5.29
CA ALA A 76 1.11 13.00 5.55
C ALA A 76 0.96 14.53 5.28
N GLU A 77 2.06 15.29 5.32
CA GLU A 77 2.07 16.73 5.02
C GLU A 77 2.15 16.99 3.52
N THR A 78 2.96 16.21 2.81
CA THR A 78 3.20 16.33 1.36
C THR A 78 2.99 14.96 0.71
N PRO A 79 1.75 14.58 0.36
CA PRO A 79 1.43 13.27 -0.20
C PRO A 79 1.82 13.16 -1.68
N SER A 80 3.12 13.27 -1.98
CA SER A 80 3.66 13.08 -3.33
C SER A 80 3.58 11.62 -3.75
N LEU A 81 2.84 11.35 -4.82
CA LEU A 81 2.66 10.01 -5.38
C LEU A 81 3.19 9.96 -6.81
N TYR A 82 3.74 8.81 -7.16
CA TYR A 82 4.05 8.40 -8.52
C TYR A 82 3.04 7.34 -8.96
N THR A 83 3.03 7.05 -10.25
CA THR A 83 2.33 5.89 -10.79
C THR A 83 3.35 4.93 -11.36
N LEU A 84 3.45 3.76 -10.74
CA LEU A 84 4.26 2.65 -11.24
C LEU A 84 3.42 1.85 -12.23
N LEU A 85 3.85 1.81 -13.49
CA LEU A 85 3.34 0.89 -14.49
C LEU A 85 4.21 -0.36 -14.51
N LEU A 86 3.57 -1.52 -14.46
CA LEU A 86 4.17 -2.84 -14.63
C LEU A 86 3.58 -3.45 -15.91
N THR A 87 4.35 -3.44 -16.99
CA THR A 87 3.92 -3.95 -18.30
C THR A 87 4.55 -5.31 -18.53
N LEU A 88 3.73 -6.36 -18.56
CA LEU A 88 4.14 -7.70 -18.94
C LEU A 88 4.10 -7.83 -20.47
N ARG A 89 5.21 -8.26 -21.07
CA ARG A 89 5.30 -8.59 -22.49
C ARG A 89 5.66 -10.04 -22.70
N ASP A 90 5.06 -10.63 -23.73
CA ASP A 90 5.44 -11.95 -24.21
C ASP A 90 6.78 -11.93 -24.95
N ALA A 91 7.20 -13.11 -25.42
CA ALA A 91 8.45 -13.25 -26.14
C ALA A 91 8.48 -12.60 -27.53
N ALA A 92 7.31 -12.32 -28.13
CA ALA A 92 7.21 -11.56 -29.37
C ALA A 92 7.26 -10.04 -29.12
N GLY A 93 7.25 -9.61 -27.86
CA GLY A 93 7.24 -8.21 -27.44
C GLY A 93 5.83 -7.62 -27.33
N SER A 94 4.79 -8.41 -27.55
CA SER A 94 3.39 -7.99 -27.41
C SER A 94 3.04 -7.79 -25.93
N VAL A 95 2.28 -6.74 -25.64
CA VAL A 95 1.77 -6.49 -24.28
C VAL A 95 0.72 -7.55 -23.94
N VAL A 96 0.89 -8.20 -22.80
CA VAL A 96 -0.04 -9.18 -22.24
C VAL A 96 -0.93 -8.54 -21.18
N GLU A 97 -0.32 -7.78 -20.28
CA GLU A 97 -0.99 -7.15 -19.14
C GLU A 97 -0.25 -5.88 -18.75
N VAL A 98 -1.00 -4.90 -18.23
CA VAL A 98 -0.45 -3.70 -17.59
C VAL A 98 -1.13 -3.51 -16.25
N LEU A 99 -0.34 -3.43 -15.18
CA LEU A 99 -0.82 -3.03 -13.86
C LEU A 99 -0.34 -1.61 -13.55
N ALA A 100 -1.20 -0.83 -12.93
CA ALA A 100 -0.87 0.52 -12.46
C ALA A 100 -1.04 0.57 -10.94
N GLN A 101 -0.01 1.05 -10.23
CA GLN A 101 -0.04 1.20 -8.78
C GLN A 101 0.45 2.58 -8.37
N ARG A 102 -0.24 3.22 -7.43
CA ARG A 102 0.25 4.44 -6.80
C ARG A 102 1.39 4.11 -5.84
N VAL A 103 2.48 4.87 -5.91
CA VAL A 103 3.67 4.65 -5.08
C VAL A 103 4.11 5.96 -4.45
N GLY A 104 4.28 5.97 -3.12
CA GLY A 104 4.89 7.06 -2.38
C GLY A 104 6.31 6.70 -1.98
N LEU A 105 7.27 7.59 -2.25
CA LEU A 105 8.66 7.38 -1.84
C LEU A 105 8.82 7.78 -0.38
N ARG A 106 8.90 6.81 0.53
CA ARG A 106 9.12 7.09 1.95
C ARG A 106 9.96 6.04 2.65
N THR A 107 10.53 6.41 3.79
CA THR A 107 11.09 5.48 4.77
C THR A 107 10.36 5.61 6.10
N VAL A 108 10.20 4.49 6.81
CA VAL A 108 9.71 4.45 8.19
C VAL A 108 10.69 3.63 9.00
N GLU A 109 11.11 4.18 10.14
CA GLU A 109 12.09 3.54 11.01
C GLU A 109 11.82 3.89 12.47
N VAL A 110 12.18 2.99 13.38
CA VAL A 110 12.30 3.29 14.81
C VAL A 110 13.77 3.42 15.15
N ARG A 111 14.19 4.60 15.60
CA ARG A 111 15.59 4.89 15.92
C ARG A 111 15.67 5.69 17.21
N ALA A 112 16.47 5.19 18.15
CA ALA A 112 16.62 5.77 19.50
C ALA A 112 15.27 6.04 20.20
N GLY A 113 14.34 5.08 20.12
CA GLY A 113 13.02 5.15 20.77
C GLY A 113 12.03 6.12 20.13
N ARG A 114 12.31 6.64 18.94
CA ARG A 114 11.41 7.53 18.20
C ARG A 114 10.96 6.86 16.91
N LEU A 115 9.72 7.13 16.49
CA LEU A 115 9.22 6.82 15.15
C LEU A 115 9.63 7.94 14.20
N LEU A 116 10.29 7.58 13.11
CA LEU A 116 10.75 8.51 12.10
C LEU A 116 10.10 8.19 10.75
N VAL A 117 9.71 9.23 10.04
CA VAL A 117 9.32 9.17 8.62
C VAL A 117 10.31 10.03 7.85
N ASN A 118 10.93 9.47 6.81
CA ASN A 118 11.94 10.16 6.00
C ASN A 118 13.10 10.73 6.85
N GLY A 119 13.52 9.97 7.88
CA GLY A 119 14.60 10.35 8.80
C GLY A 119 14.25 11.44 9.81
N ARG A 120 12.99 11.88 9.89
CA ARG A 120 12.53 12.90 10.83
C ARG A 120 11.57 12.31 11.86
N PRO A 121 11.73 12.61 13.16
CA PRO A 121 10.75 12.20 14.17
C PRO A 121 9.37 12.77 13.85
N VAL A 122 8.33 11.96 14.00
CA VAL A 122 6.93 12.38 13.79
C VAL A 122 6.14 12.34 15.08
N THR A 123 5.26 13.34 15.26
CA THR A 123 4.22 13.33 16.29
C THR A 123 2.92 12.87 15.65
N LEU A 124 2.35 11.76 16.14
CA LEU A 124 1.07 11.25 15.65
C LEU A 124 -0.08 12.00 16.32
N ALA A 125 -0.67 12.96 15.61
CA ALA A 125 -1.96 13.56 15.97
C ALA A 125 -3.04 12.68 15.37
N GLY A 126 -3.47 11.67 16.13
CA GLY A 126 -4.24 10.54 15.63
C GLY A 126 -5.67 10.42 16.16
N VAL A 127 -6.54 9.79 15.37
CA VAL A 127 -7.90 9.39 15.76
C VAL A 127 -8.14 7.90 15.42
N ASN A 128 -9.00 7.22 16.18
CA ASN A 128 -9.51 5.90 15.81
C ASN A 128 -10.75 6.09 14.95
N ARG A 129 -10.85 5.38 13.82
CA ARG A 129 -12.01 5.41 12.94
C ARG A 129 -12.55 3.99 12.76
N HIS A 130 -13.82 3.81 13.08
CA HIS A 130 -14.60 2.65 12.66
C HIS A 130 -15.30 2.95 11.32
N GLU A 131 -15.55 1.93 10.52
CA GLU A 131 -16.44 2.05 9.36
C GLU A 131 -17.88 2.08 9.87
N HIS A 132 -18.46 3.27 9.94
CA HIS A 132 -19.82 3.48 10.44
C HIS A 132 -20.53 4.61 9.69
N HIS A 133 -21.78 4.37 9.34
CA HIS A 133 -22.73 5.35 8.83
C HIS A 133 -24.06 5.17 9.58
N PRO A 134 -24.74 6.26 9.99
CA PRO A 134 -25.93 6.19 10.86
C PRO A 134 -27.09 5.40 10.24
N GLU A 135 -27.20 5.37 8.91
CA GLU A 135 -28.31 4.70 8.20
C GLU A 135 -27.93 3.31 7.67
N THR A 136 -26.66 3.11 7.30
CA THR A 136 -26.20 1.92 6.56
C THR A 136 -25.25 1.05 7.38
N GLY A 137 -25.01 1.41 8.64
CA GLY A 137 -24.15 0.66 9.55
C GLY A 137 -22.71 0.61 9.04
N HIS A 138 -22.18 -0.60 8.83
CA HIS A 138 -20.81 -0.81 8.37
C HIS A 138 -20.62 -0.64 6.85
N VAL A 139 -21.68 -0.34 6.10
CA VAL A 139 -21.56 -0.03 4.66
C VAL A 139 -21.34 1.47 4.53
N VAL A 140 -20.07 1.87 4.39
CA VAL A 140 -19.66 3.28 4.18
C VAL A 140 -19.43 3.55 2.69
N SER A 141 -19.86 4.72 2.21
CA SER A 141 -19.64 5.12 0.81
C SER A 141 -18.29 5.84 0.62
N ASP A 142 -17.82 5.92 -0.62
CA ASP A 142 -16.64 6.68 -1.02
C ASP A 142 -16.73 8.15 -0.61
N GLU A 143 -17.90 8.77 -0.74
CA GLU A 143 -18.14 10.15 -0.34
C GLU A 143 -18.00 10.33 1.17
N SER A 144 -18.49 9.37 1.95
CA SER A 144 -18.35 9.37 3.41
C SER A 144 -16.88 9.22 3.81
N MET A 145 -16.16 8.28 3.21
CA MET A 145 -14.72 8.10 3.46
C MET A 145 -13.93 9.38 3.11
N LEU A 146 -14.18 9.97 1.94
CA LEU A 146 -13.53 11.21 1.51
C LEU A 146 -13.84 12.37 2.46
N ARG A 147 -15.09 12.47 2.93
CA ARG A 147 -15.51 13.47 3.92
C ARG A 147 -14.75 13.29 5.23
N ASP A 148 -14.63 12.07 5.74
CA ASP A 148 -13.90 11.78 6.97
C ASP A 148 -12.43 12.19 6.87
N VAL A 149 -11.75 11.83 5.78
CA VAL A 149 -10.35 12.22 5.56
C VAL A 149 -10.20 13.74 5.51
N ARG A 150 -11.06 14.45 4.78
CA ARG A 150 -11.02 15.92 4.71
C ARG A 150 -11.23 16.55 6.07
N LEU A 151 -12.23 16.09 6.83
CA LEU A 151 -12.52 16.60 8.16
C LEU A 151 -11.33 16.39 9.11
N MET A 152 -10.69 15.22 9.05
CA MET A 152 -9.46 14.95 9.82
C MET A 152 -8.37 15.96 9.47
N LYS A 153 -8.13 16.22 8.18
CA LYS A 153 -7.13 17.19 7.71
C LYS A 153 -7.45 18.62 8.14
N ASP A 154 -8.71 19.04 8.01
CA ASP A 154 -9.17 20.38 8.44
C ASP A 154 -9.02 20.59 9.95
N LEU A 155 -9.11 19.50 10.73
CA LEU A 155 -8.90 19.49 12.17
C LEU A 155 -7.45 19.19 12.58
N ASN A 156 -6.50 19.24 11.65
CA ASN A 156 -5.07 19.03 11.86
C ASN A 156 -4.67 17.63 12.35
N PHE A 157 -5.51 16.62 12.16
CA PHE A 157 -5.08 15.23 12.32
C PHE A 157 -4.16 14.84 11.16
N ASN A 158 -3.14 14.05 11.49
CA ASN A 158 -2.20 13.51 10.52
C ASN A 158 -2.17 11.98 10.51
N THR A 159 -2.90 11.33 11.44
CA THR A 159 -2.87 9.88 11.63
C THR A 159 -4.28 9.33 11.87
N VAL A 160 -4.54 8.13 11.37
CA VAL A 160 -5.75 7.36 11.66
C VAL A 160 -5.40 5.91 11.98
N ARG A 161 -6.07 5.33 12.98
CA ARG A 161 -6.03 3.90 13.25
C ARG A 161 -7.33 3.26 12.76
N THR A 162 -7.18 2.16 12.02
CA THR A 162 -8.29 1.34 11.48
C THR A 162 -8.88 0.46 12.59
N SER A 163 -9.48 1.07 13.60
CA SER A 163 -10.07 0.38 14.75
C SER A 163 -11.30 -0.43 14.33
N HIS A 164 -11.38 -1.75 14.50
CA HIS A 164 -10.32 -2.69 14.92
C HIS A 164 -10.17 -3.82 13.89
N TYR A 165 -10.04 -3.42 12.63
CA TYR A 165 -10.02 -4.29 11.46
C TYR A 165 -9.56 -3.54 10.21
N PRO A 166 -9.05 -4.24 9.18
CA PRO A 166 -8.70 -3.61 7.93
C PRO A 166 -9.96 -3.01 7.29
N ASN A 167 -9.88 -1.76 6.84
CA ASN A 167 -11.00 -1.05 6.21
C ASN A 167 -11.13 -1.44 4.73
N ALA A 168 -12.11 -0.87 4.03
CA ALA A 168 -12.25 -0.97 2.57
C ALA A 168 -10.97 -0.49 1.85
N GLU A 169 -10.58 -1.15 0.75
CA GLU A 169 -9.34 -0.83 -0.01
C GLU A 169 -9.27 0.65 -0.42
N ARG A 170 -10.42 1.23 -0.79
CA ARG A 170 -10.54 2.64 -1.16
C ARG A 170 -10.11 3.61 -0.06
N TRP A 171 -10.24 3.23 1.23
CA TRP A 171 -9.79 4.04 2.36
C TRP A 171 -8.29 4.34 2.31
N TYR A 172 -7.49 3.34 1.98
CA TYR A 172 -6.02 3.45 1.92
C TYR A 172 -5.58 4.31 0.75
N GLU A 173 -6.24 4.20 -0.40
CA GLU A 173 -6.01 5.07 -1.55
C GLU A 173 -6.28 6.54 -1.19
N LEU A 174 -7.40 6.82 -0.50
CA LEU A 174 -7.71 8.17 -0.03
C LEU A 174 -6.65 8.70 0.95
N CYS A 175 -6.17 7.86 1.87
CA CYS A 175 -5.11 8.22 2.81
C CYS A 175 -3.76 8.48 2.11
N ASP A 176 -3.43 7.68 1.08
CA ASP A 176 -2.25 7.90 0.25
C ASP A 176 -2.33 9.23 -0.50
N GLU A 177 -3.49 9.54 -1.09
CA GLU A 177 -3.72 10.71 -1.95
C GLU A 177 -3.83 12.02 -1.18
N LEU A 178 -4.46 11.99 0.00
CA LEU A 178 -4.75 13.18 0.83
C LEU A 178 -3.78 13.36 1.99
N GLY A 179 -2.96 12.36 2.27
CA GLY A 179 -1.90 12.41 3.28
C GLY A 179 -2.44 12.21 4.70
N LEU A 180 -2.67 10.96 5.07
CA LEU A 180 -2.78 10.51 6.45
C LEU A 180 -1.83 9.34 6.67
N TYR A 181 -1.18 9.31 7.83
CA TYR A 181 -0.52 8.11 8.33
C TYR A 181 -1.57 7.12 8.82
N VAL A 182 -1.44 5.86 8.44
CA VAL A 182 -2.35 4.79 8.80
C VAL A 182 -1.64 3.80 9.72
N ILE A 183 -2.30 3.49 10.84
CA ILE A 183 -2.04 2.29 11.64
C ILE A 183 -3.05 1.25 11.16
N ASP A 184 -2.57 0.27 10.42
CA ASP A 184 -3.41 -0.77 9.82
C ASP A 184 -3.50 -1.98 10.74
N GLU A 185 -4.73 -2.36 11.10
CA GLU A 185 -4.98 -3.28 12.20
C GLU A 185 -5.62 -4.58 11.73
N ALA A 186 -5.03 -5.71 12.12
CA ALA A 186 -5.64 -7.01 11.88
C ALA A 186 -6.99 -7.12 12.62
N ASN A 187 -7.97 -7.76 11.99
CA ASN A 187 -9.29 -8.00 12.58
C ASN A 187 -9.19 -9.11 13.65
N ILE A 188 -8.65 -8.79 14.83
CA ILE A 188 -8.43 -9.73 15.92
C ILE A 188 -8.81 -9.04 17.23
N GLU A 189 -10.01 -9.30 17.72
CA GLU A 189 -10.43 -8.84 19.03
C GLU A 189 -11.07 -9.99 19.81
N SER A 190 -10.61 -10.22 21.04
CA SER A 190 -11.14 -11.27 21.93
C SER A 190 -11.48 -10.73 23.32
N HIS A 191 -11.86 -9.46 23.39
CA HIS A 191 -12.14 -8.74 24.64
C HIS A 191 -13.06 -9.52 25.58
N GLY A 192 -14.15 -10.09 25.06
CA GLY A 192 -15.13 -10.84 25.85
C GLY A 192 -14.59 -12.10 26.56
N MET A 193 -13.38 -12.56 26.20
CA MET A 193 -12.71 -13.70 26.83
C MET A 193 -11.82 -13.30 28.03
N GLY A 194 -11.54 -12.01 28.19
CA GLY A 194 -10.60 -11.49 29.19
C GLY A 194 -9.12 -11.65 28.80
N PHE A 195 -8.24 -10.99 29.55
CA PHE A 195 -6.81 -10.87 29.22
C PHE A 195 -5.89 -11.84 29.99
N GLU A 196 -6.43 -12.57 30.96
CA GLU A 196 -5.64 -13.55 31.73
C GLU A 196 -5.19 -14.71 30.82
N PRO A 197 -3.93 -15.18 30.91
CA PRO A 197 -3.39 -16.22 30.02
C PRO A 197 -4.22 -17.52 29.95
N LYS A 198 -4.92 -17.88 31.02
CA LYS A 198 -5.81 -19.05 31.07
C LYS A 198 -7.13 -18.87 30.31
N HIS A 199 -7.50 -17.64 29.97
CA HIS A 199 -8.79 -17.29 29.37
C HIS A 199 -8.64 -16.70 27.96
N THR A 200 -7.61 -15.90 27.72
CA THR A 200 -7.40 -15.24 26.42
C THR A 200 -7.18 -16.25 25.29
N LEU A 201 -7.78 -15.97 24.13
CA LEU A 201 -7.55 -16.76 22.92
C LEU A 201 -6.13 -16.55 22.36
N ALA A 202 -5.46 -15.46 22.72
CA ALA A 202 -4.09 -15.19 22.25
C ALA A 202 -3.05 -16.17 22.83
N ALA A 203 -3.31 -16.73 24.02
CA ALA A 203 -2.43 -17.71 24.65
C ALA A 203 -2.71 -19.17 24.22
N ARG A 204 -3.75 -19.38 23.40
CA ARG A 204 -4.22 -20.70 22.99
C ARG A 204 -3.55 -21.18 21.70
N PRO A 205 -2.78 -22.29 21.72
CA PRO A 205 -2.07 -22.77 20.54
C PRO A 205 -2.99 -23.10 19.35
N ASP A 206 -4.21 -23.56 19.60
CA ASP A 206 -5.21 -23.88 18.58
C ASP A 206 -5.75 -22.65 17.83
N PHE A 207 -5.57 -21.44 18.38
CA PHE A 207 -5.92 -20.18 17.73
C PHE A 207 -4.75 -19.55 16.96
N ARG A 208 -3.53 -20.08 17.07
CA ARG A 208 -2.33 -19.48 16.48
C ARG A 208 -2.47 -19.22 14.98
N GLU A 209 -2.88 -20.23 14.21
CA GLU A 209 -2.95 -20.10 12.75
C GLU A 209 -4.02 -19.08 12.32
N ALA A 210 -5.16 -19.02 13.03
CA ALA A 210 -6.20 -18.04 12.75
C ALA A 210 -5.70 -16.59 12.96
N HIS A 211 -4.90 -16.34 14.01
CA HIS A 211 -4.29 -15.03 14.26
C HIS A 211 -3.24 -14.69 13.18
N VAL A 212 -2.33 -15.63 12.91
CA VAL A 212 -1.27 -15.45 11.90
C VAL A 212 -1.87 -15.19 10.51
N GLU A 213 -2.94 -15.89 10.14
CA GLU A 213 -3.59 -15.70 8.85
C GLU A 213 -4.17 -14.28 8.73
N ARG A 214 -4.87 -13.79 9.75
CA ARG A 214 -5.46 -12.44 9.75
C ARG A 214 -4.40 -11.35 9.62
N VAL A 215 -3.29 -11.47 10.35
CA VAL A 215 -2.15 -10.55 10.22
C VAL A 215 -1.48 -10.66 8.86
N ARG A 216 -1.23 -11.88 8.36
CA ARG A 216 -0.60 -12.08 7.05
C ARG A 216 -1.45 -11.48 5.94
N ARG A 217 -2.77 -11.68 5.97
CA ARG A 217 -3.67 -11.24 4.91
C ARG A 217 -3.76 -9.71 4.82
N VAL A 218 -3.80 -9.00 5.95
CA VAL A 218 -3.78 -7.53 5.93
C VAL A 218 -2.44 -7.01 5.38
N CYS A 219 -1.31 -7.55 5.86
CA CYS A 219 0.00 -7.16 5.36
C CYS A 219 0.16 -7.43 3.86
N GLU A 220 -0.27 -8.60 3.36
CA GLU A 220 -0.12 -8.94 1.94
C GLU A 220 -0.99 -8.07 1.03
N ARG A 221 -2.18 -7.66 1.50
CA ARG A 221 -3.09 -6.77 0.76
C ARG A 221 -2.54 -5.33 0.73
N ASP A 222 -2.14 -4.80 1.89
CA ASP A 222 -2.01 -3.35 2.06
C ASP A 222 -0.55 -2.84 2.07
N LYS A 223 0.46 -3.73 2.00
CA LYS A 223 1.90 -3.37 2.08
C LYS A 223 2.40 -2.34 1.07
N ASN A 224 1.67 -2.14 -0.02
CA ASN A 224 2.05 -1.20 -1.08
C ASN A 224 1.52 0.22 -0.85
N HIS A 225 0.69 0.44 0.17
CA HIS A 225 0.18 1.77 0.52
C HIS A 225 1.24 2.58 1.29
N PRO A 226 1.73 3.72 0.75
CA PRO A 226 2.64 4.59 1.49
C PRO A 226 2.01 5.16 2.76
N SER A 227 0.69 5.27 2.87
CA SER A 227 0.03 5.71 4.10
C SER A 227 0.22 4.77 5.29
N VAL A 228 0.33 3.46 5.08
CA VAL A 228 0.48 2.47 6.16
C VAL A 228 1.88 2.49 6.75
N ILE A 229 2.04 3.13 7.92
CA ILE A 229 3.34 3.27 8.58
C ILE A 229 3.55 2.32 9.77
N VAL A 230 2.46 1.73 10.29
CA VAL A 230 2.48 0.78 11.41
C VAL A 230 1.46 -0.32 11.16
N TRP A 231 1.82 -1.55 11.51
CA TRP A 231 0.91 -2.70 11.54
C TRP A 231 0.56 -3.03 12.99
N SER A 232 -0.73 -3.17 13.29
CA SER A 232 -1.25 -3.60 14.58
C SER A 232 -1.74 -5.05 14.51
N LEU A 233 -1.51 -5.80 15.58
CA LEU A 233 -1.89 -7.22 15.68
C LEU A 233 -3.37 -7.44 16.03
N GLY A 234 -4.14 -6.36 16.25
CA GLY A 234 -5.49 -6.39 16.81
C GLY A 234 -5.55 -5.74 18.19
#